data_AF-A0A0N4WRT2-F1
#
_entry.id   AF-A0A0N4WRT2-F1
#
_cell.length_a   1.000
_cell.length_b   1.000
_cell.length_c   1.000
_cell.angle_alpha   90.00
_cell.angle_beta   90.00
_cell.angle_gamma   90.00
#
_symmetry.space_group_name_H-M   'P 1'
#
loop_
_entity.id
_entity.type
_entity.pdbx_description
1 polymer ?
#
loop_
_entity_poly.entity_id
_entity_poly.type
_entity_poly.pdbx_seq_one_letter_code
_entity_poly.pdbx_strand_id
1 'polypeptide(L)' 'MVLVTGAEEIIDERGCELMIVRVNRCSGHCLSFTFPNPITGKTSVHAKCCRMTDTEWVSSN' A
#
# COMPACT_ATOMS: atom_id res chain seq x y z
N MET A 1 3.05 -9.52 9.40
CA MET A 1 4.41 -9.25 8.88
C MET A 1 4.24 -8.34 7.68
N VAL A 2 4.89 -7.17 7.70
CA VAL A 2 4.91 -6.24 6.56
C VAL A 2 6.16 -6.54 5.76
N LEU A 3 6.01 -6.68 4.45
CA LEU A 3 7.07 -6.98 3.50
C LEU A 3 7.19 -5.84 2.50
N VAL A 4 8.42 -5.59 2.09
CA VAL A 4 8.72 -4.76 0.92
C VAL A 4 9.03 -5.72 -0.21
N THR A 5 8.24 -5.64 -1.29
CA THR A 5 8.40 -6.49 -2.48
C THR A 5 8.69 -5.60 -3.68
N GLY A 6 9.74 -5.91 -4.43
CA GLY A 6 10.01 -5.24 -5.70
C GLY A 6 8.96 -5.61 -6.74
N ALA A 7 8.39 -4.62 -7.43
CA ALA A 7 7.41 -4.77 -8.50
C ALA A 7 7.85 -3.98 -9.74
N GLU A 8 7.53 -4.50 -10.92
CA GLU A 8 7.71 -3.78 -12.18
C GLU A 8 6.46 -2.93 -12.44
N GLU A 9 6.65 -1.64 -12.67
CA GLU A 9 5.58 -0.69 -13.00
C GLU A 9 5.90 0.00 -14.32
N ILE A 10 4.86 0.27 -15.12
CA ILE A 10 4.99 0.91 -16.42
C ILE A 10 4.68 2.40 -16.25
N ILE A 11 5.60 3.25 -16.71
CA ILE A 11 5.39 4.68 -16.83
C ILE A 11 4.95 4.97 -18.27
N ASP A 12 3.71 5.40 -18.42
CA ASP A 12 3.10 5.81 -19.68
C ASP A 12 2.85 7.32 -19.68
N GLU A 13 3.83 8.07 -20.20
CA GLU A 13 3.74 9.52 -20.36
C GLU A 13 3.51 9.90 -21.82
N ARG A 14 2.55 10.80 -22.06
CA ARG A 14 2.17 11.22 -23.41
C ARG A 14 3.35 11.90 -24.12
N GLY A 15 3.75 11.35 -25.26
CA GLY A 15 4.82 11.90 -26.09
C GLY A 15 6.22 11.38 -25.72
N CYS A 16 6.32 10.48 -24.74
CA CYS A 16 7.55 9.77 -24.38
C CYS A 16 7.45 8.29 -24.77
N GLU A 17 8.59 7.59 -24.80
CA GLU A 17 8.60 6.14 -24.92
C GLU A 17 8.19 5.50 -23.58
N LEU A 18 7.49 4.36 -23.66
CA LEU A 18 7.10 3.59 -22.49
C LEU A 18 8.35 3.14 -21.72
N MET A 19 8.36 3.37 -20.41
CA MET A 19 9.46 2.96 -19.54
C MET A 19 8.97 1.96 -18.49
N ILE A 20 9.72 0.88 -18.27
CA ILE A 20 9.46 -0.07 -17.19
C ILE A 20 10.45 0.24 -16.05
N VAL A 21 9.93 0.49 -14.86
CA VAL A 21 10.72 0.77 -13.66
C VAL A 21 10.45 -0.28 -12.59
N ARG A 22 11.48 -0.57 -11.78
CA ARG A 22 11.33 -1.45 -10.62
C ARG A 22 11.14 -0.61 -9.36
N VAL A 23 9.98 -0.71 -8.74
CA VAL A 23 9.61 0.03 -7.52
C VAL A 23 9.41 -0.90 -6.34
N ASN A 24 9.46 -0.33 -5.14
CA ASN A 24 9.14 -1.05 -3.91
C ASN A 24 7.65 -0.91 -3.60
N ARG A 25 6.97 -2.05 -3.38
CA ARG A 25 5.56 -2.11 -3.00
C ARG A 25 5.42 -2.69 -1.59
N CYS A 26 4.60 -2.05 -0.77
CA CYS A 26 4.23 -2.59 0.54
C CYS A 26 3.21 -3.72 0.37
N SER A 27 3.52 -4.90 0.89
CA SER A 27 2.63 -6.06 0.88
C SER A 27 2.68 -6.80 2.21
N GLY A 28 1.59 -7.43 2.62
CA GLY A 28 1.54 -8.23 3.83
C GLY A 28 0.20 -8.19 4.55
N HIS A 29 0.15 -8.91 5.67
CA HIS A 29 -1.04 -9.03 6.51
C HIS A 29 -0.95 -8.11 7.72
N CYS A 30 -2.04 -7.39 7.96
CA CYS A 30 -2.22 -6.50 9.10
C CYS A 30 -3.41 -6.97 9.96
N LEU A 31 -3.33 -6.68 11.26
CA LEU A 31 -4.38 -7.02 12.20
C LEU A 31 -5.60 -6.12 12.00
N SER A 32 -6.78 -6.73 12.06
CA SER A 32 -8.07 -6.06 12.03
C SER A 32 -8.97 -6.70 13.08
N PHE A 33 -9.47 -5.88 14.01
CA PHE A 33 -10.37 -6.30 15.08
C PHE A 33 -11.71 -5.58 14.96
N THR A 34 -12.78 -6.33 15.11
CA THR A 34 -14.15 -5.82 15.05
C THR A 34 -14.85 -6.18 16.35
N PHE A 35 -15.39 -5.18 17.03
CA PHE A 35 -16.10 -5.35 18.30
C PHE A 35 -17.56 -4.90 18.13
N PRO A 36 -18.52 -5.83 18.09
CA PRO A 36 -19.94 -5.49 18.12
C PRO A 36 -20.32 -5.06 19.55
N ASN A 37 -21.01 -3.93 19.70
CA ASN A 37 -21.58 -3.49 20.96
C ASN A 37 -23.06 -3.92 21.03
N PRO A 38 -23.42 -4.91 21.87
CA PRO A 38 -24.78 -5.42 21.93
C PRO A 38 -25.79 -4.45 22.57
N ILE A 39 -25.32 -3.45 23.32
CA ILE A 39 -26.18 -2.47 24.02
C ILE A 39 -26.57 -1.33 23.07
N THR A 40 -25.62 -0.84 22.28
CA THR A 40 -25.86 0.29 21.35
C THR A 40 -26.15 -0.14 19.93
N GLY A 41 -25.97 -1.43 19.60
CA GLY A 41 -26.09 -1.98 18.25
C GLY A 41 -25.00 -1.49 17.29
N LYS A 42 -24.02 -0.70 17.76
CA LYS A 42 -22.92 -0.18 16.95
C LYS A 42 -21.76 -1.15 16.91
N THR A 43 -21.03 -1.14 15.81
CA THR A 43 -19.80 -1.92 15.64
C THR A 43 -18.62 -0.96 15.64
N SER A 44 -17.62 -1.20 16.49
CA SER A 44 -16.33 -0.51 16.41
C SER A 44 -15.32 -1.39 15.68
N VAL A 45 -14.48 -0.74 14.87
CA VAL A 45 -13.44 -1.41 14.08
C VAL A 45 -12.10 -0.79 14.40
N HIS A 46 -11.14 -1.62 14.79
CA HIS A 46 -9.75 -1.25 14.98
C HIS A 46 -8.89 -2.04 14.00
N ALA A 47 -8.54 -1.41 12.89
CA ALA A 47 -7.78 -2.03 11.82
C ALA A 47 -6.50 -1.25 11.51
N LYS A 48 -5.44 -1.97 11.15
CA LYS A 48 -4.27 -1.42 10.48
C LYS A 48 -4.26 -1.89 9.02
N CYS A 49 -3.84 -1.03 8.11
CA CYS A 49 -3.63 -1.39 6.71
C CYS A 49 -2.13 -1.47 6.39
N CYS A 50 -1.77 -2.39 5.48
CA CYS A 50 -0.42 -2.43 4.93
C CYS A 50 -0.27 -1.25 3.98
N ARG A 51 0.58 -0.29 4.33
CA ARG A 51 0.77 0.94 3.57
C ARG A 51 2.22 1.38 3.63
N MET A 52 2.61 2.22 2.68
CA MET A 52 3.90 2.89 2.69
C MET A 52 3.98 3.88 3.85
N THR A 53 5.03 3.76 4.66
CA THR A 53 5.34 4.67 5.77
C THR A 53 6.43 5.65 5.41
N ASP A 54 7.40 5.17 4.63
CA ASP A 54 8.58 5.90 4.19
C ASP A 54 8.68 5.80 2.66
N THR A 55 9.04 6.90 2.02
CA THR A 55 9.09 7.00 0.55
C THR A 55 10.39 7.67 0.12
N GLU A 56 11.07 7.04 -0.83
CA GLU A 56 12.17 7.64 -1.58
C GLU A 56 11.74 7.79 -3.03
N TRP A 57 11.90 8.99 -3.57
CA TRP A 57 11.58 9.29 -4.97
C TRP A 57 12.85 9.20 -5.80
N VAL A 58 12.75 8.53 -6.94
CA VAL A 58 13.84 8.40 -7.91
C VAL A 58 13.46 9.17 -9.16
N SER A 59 14.35 10.04 -9.63
CA SER A 59 14.23 10.75 -10.90
C SER A 59 15.21 10.17 -11.92
N SER A 60 14.79 10.05 -13.19
CA SER A 60 15.75 9.83 -14.28
C SER A 60 16.40 11.17 -14.64
N ASN A 61 17.74 11.19 -14.71
CA ASN A 61 18.49 12.32 -15.28
C ASN A 61 18.40 12.32 -16.81
#